data_AF-A0A7C4MXR7-F1
#
_entry.id   AF-A0A7C4MXR7-F1
#
_cell.length_a   1.000
_cell.length_b   1.000
_cell.length_c   1.000
_cell.angle_alpha   90.00
_cell.angle_beta   90.00
_cell.angle_gamma   90.00
#
_symmetry.space_group_name_H-M   'P 1'
#
loop_
_entity.id
_entity.type
_entity.pdbx_description
1 polymer ?
#
loop_
_entity_poly.entity_id
_entity_poly.type
_entity_poly.pdbx_seq_one_letter_code
_entity_poly.pdbx_strand_id
1 'polypeptide(L)' 'MNSSEVVSAVDLVDYQPGAVVSRTLVKKPVGTVTLFAFDAGQALSE' A
#
# COMPACT_ATOMS: atom_id res chain seq x y z
N MET A 1 4.21 -6.04 16.90
CA MET A 1 2.81 -5.83 16.44
C MET A 1 1.97 -6.91 17.09
N ASN A 2 1.01 -6.51 17.91
CA ASN A 2 0.11 -7.44 18.59
C ASN A 2 -0.78 -8.14 17.54
N SER A 3 -1.29 -9.34 17.85
CA SER A 3 -2.02 -10.20 16.88
C SER A 3 -3.34 -9.61 16.36
N SER A 4 -3.80 -8.48 16.90
CA SER A 4 -4.96 -7.74 16.43
C SER A 4 -4.88 -6.30 16.94
N GLU A 5 -4.89 -5.35 16.02
CA GLU A 5 -4.93 -3.92 16.31
C GLU A 5 -5.66 -3.23 15.15
N VAL A 6 -6.54 -2.28 15.47
CA VAL A 6 -7.16 -1.43 14.45
C VAL A 6 -6.12 -0.41 14.00
N VAL A 7 -5.87 -0.35 12.70
CA VAL A 7 -4.93 0.60 12.09
C VAL A 7 -5.61 1.36 10.97
N SER A 8 -5.22 2.63 10.77
CA SER A 8 -5.65 3.40 9.62
C SER A 8 -4.82 3.02 8.39
N ALA A 9 -5.45 2.89 7.23
CA ALA A 9 -4.74 2.53 6.01
C ALA A 9 -3.68 3.59 5.61
N VAL A 10 -3.93 4.87 5.90
CA VAL A 10 -3.00 5.96 5.57
C VAL A 10 -1.70 5.90 6.38
N ASP A 11 -1.72 5.26 7.55
CA ASP A 11 -0.53 5.08 8.38
C ASP A 11 0.32 3.87 7.93
N LEU A 12 -0.18 3.11 6.95
CA LEU A 12 0.48 1.91 6.43
C LEU A 12 1.29 2.18 5.17
N VAL A 13 1.15 3.31 4.49
CA VAL A 13 1.88 3.61 3.26
C VAL A 13 2.29 5.08 3.23
N ASP A 14 3.52 5.34 2.84
CA ASP A 14 4.00 6.71 2.67
C ASP A 14 3.44 7.33 1.39
N TYR A 15 3.37 8.65 1.36
CA TYR A 15 3.00 9.42 0.18
C TYR A 15 4.21 10.22 -0.32
N GLN A 16 4.38 10.30 -1.64
CA GLN A 16 5.43 11.11 -2.24
C GLN A 16 4.92 11.84 -3.49
N PRO A 17 5.13 13.17 -3.60
CA PRO A 17 4.83 13.92 -4.82
C PRO A 17 5.56 13.35 -6.04
N GLY A 18 4.86 13.25 -7.16
CA GLY A 18 5.35 12.73 -8.44
C GLY A 18 5.54 11.22 -8.49
N ALA A 19 5.00 10.44 -7.54
CA ALA A 19 5.29 9.01 -7.44
C ALA A 19 4.06 8.14 -7.14
N VAL A 20 4.21 6.85 -7.44
CA VAL A 20 3.40 5.77 -6.87
C VAL A 20 4.23 5.06 -5.82
N VAL A 21 3.77 5.08 -4.57
CA VAL A 21 4.39 4.34 -3.47
C VAL A 21 3.57 3.09 -3.21
N SER A 22 4.21 1.94 -2.98
CA SER A 22 3.52 0.68 -2.70
C SER A 22 4.08 -0.02 -1.48
N ARG A 23 3.19 -0.69 -0.74
CA ARG A 23 3.55 -1.59 0.35
C ARG A 23 2.77 -2.89 0.21
N THR A 24 3.49 -4.00 0.15
CA THR A 24 2.87 -5.32 0.23
C THR A 24 2.49 -5.60 1.68
N LEU A 25 1.20 -5.80 1.94
CA LEU A 25 0.68 -6.12 3.28
C LEU A 25 0.60 -7.62 3.51
N VAL A 26 0.19 -8.37 2.48
CA VAL A 26 0.10 -9.83 2.53
C VAL A 26 0.75 -10.40 1.28
N LYS A 27 1.63 -11.38 1.44
CA LYS A 27 2.20 -12.17 0.34
C LYS A 27 2.05 -13.65 0.68
N LYS A 28 1.19 -14.34 -0.06
CA LYS A 28 0.96 -15.78 0.07
C LYS A 28 0.91 -16.43 -1.32
N PRO A 29 1.12 -17.75 -1.44
CA PRO A 29 1.00 -18.44 -2.73
C PRO A 29 -0.37 -18.26 -3.38
N VAL A 30 -1.42 -18.13 -2.56
CA VAL A 30 -2.81 -17.96 -3.01
C VAL A 30 -3.15 -16.52 -3.42
N GLY A 31 -2.26 -15.56 -3.17
CA GLY A 31 -2.52 -14.17 -3.51
C GLY A 31 -1.69 -13.16 -2.72
N THR A 32 -1.67 -11.94 -3.25
CA THR A 32 -0.97 -10.79 -2.67
C THR A 32 -1.96 -9.65 -2.45
N VAL A 33 -1.82 -8.96 -1.32
CA VAL A 33 -2.52 -7.71 -1.05
C VAL A 33 -1.47 -6.61 -0.96
N THR A 34 -1.59 -5.63 -1.84
CA THR A 34 -0.69 -4.47 -1.90
C THR A 34 -1.50 -3.20 -1.75
N LEU A 35 -1.06 -2.34 -0.84
CA LEU A 35 -1.59 -0.99 -0.67
C LEU A 35 -0.74 -0.03 -1.50
N PHE A 36 -1.40 0.89 -2.20
CA PHE A 36 -0.77 1.89 -3.04
C PHE A 36 -1.20 3.30 -2.63
N ALA A 37 -0.25 4.24 -2.69
CA ALA A 37 -0.50 5.66 -2.60
C ALA A 37 -0.06 6.30 -3.93
N PHE A 38 -0.98 7.00 -4.58
CA PHE A 38 -0.75 7.66 -5.86
C PHE A 38 -0.76 9.16 -5.66
N ASP A 39 0.27 9.85 -6.16
CA ASP A 39 0.14 11.28 -6.42
C ASP A 39 -0.84 11.55 -7.57
N ALA A 40 -1.36 12.76 -7.63
CA ALA A 40 -2.30 13.17 -8.66
C ALA A 40 -1.72 12.93 -10.07
N GLY A 41 -2.51 12.26 -10.92
CA GLY A 41 -2.10 11.92 -12.30
C GLY A 41 -1.18 10.70 -12.43
N GLN A 42 -0.79 10.06 -11.34
CA GLN A 42 -0.06 8.79 -11.37
C GLN A 42 -1.01 7.59 -11.49
N ALA A 43 -0.55 6.51 -12.12
CA ALA A 43 -1.27 5.26 -12.26
C ALA A 43 -0.29 4.08 -12.38
N LEU A 44 -0.77 2.85 -12.21
CA LEU A 44 0.00 1.66 -12.55
C LEU A 44 -0.08 1.44 -14.06
N SER A 45 1.04 1.04 -14.66
CA SER A 45 1.08 0.55 -16.04
C SER A 45 0.68 -0.93 -16.08
N GLU A 46 0.03 -1.32 -17.18
CA GLU A 46 -0.32 -2.72 -17.49
C GLU A 46 0.89 -3.58 -17.87
#